data_AF-A0A3D3LLG4-F1
#
_entry.id   AF-A0A3D3LLG4-F1
#
_cell.length_a   1.000
_cell.length_b   1.000
_cell.length_c   1.000
_cell.angle_alpha   90.00
_cell.angle_beta   90.00
_cell.angle_gamma   90.00
#
_symmetry.space_group_name_H-M   'P 1'
#
loop_
_entity.id
_entity.type
_entity.pdbx_description
1 polymer ?
#
loop_
_entity_poly.entity_id
_entity_poly.type
_entity_poly.pdbx_seq_one_letter_code
_entity_poly.pdbx_strand_id
1 'polypeptide(L)'
;MVKRSRRTKSDAVKDSPAHFVPLAVIINDYEASLFGYMRANNVNDVVVTMPVTIDVTSEGKQKFFVAVAVTTGFEGPEALSDEIERSAPKGHTPLFAWVPANLYNSKEFGVFIDEAPIGEVLKNGLVNEIIEQAAVEETVVSLNR
;
A
#
# COMPACT_ATOMS: atom_id res chain seq x y z
N MET A 1 38.70 -26.98 -26.79
CA MET A 1 38.88 -25.52 -26.61
C MET A 1 37.54 -24.85 -26.93
N VAL A 2 36.74 -24.48 -25.91
CA VAL A 2 36.38 -23.08 -25.52
C VAL A 2 35.36 -22.45 -26.50
N LYS A 3 34.16 -21.95 -26.15
CA LYS A 3 33.40 -21.74 -24.90
C LYS A 3 31.92 -21.61 -25.32
N ARG A 4 30.99 -22.41 -24.77
CA ARG A 4 29.56 -22.06 -24.81
C ARG A 4 29.32 -21.02 -23.70
N SER A 5 28.98 -19.81 -24.11
CA SER A 5 28.60 -18.72 -23.21
C SER A 5 27.45 -19.19 -22.32
N ARG A 6 27.69 -19.21 -21.00
CA ARG A 6 26.63 -19.43 -20.01
C ARG A 6 25.69 -18.23 -20.12
N ARG A 7 24.45 -18.47 -20.56
CA ARG A 7 23.33 -17.61 -20.17
C ARG A 7 23.31 -17.64 -18.65
N THR A 8 23.77 -16.55 -18.05
CA THR A 8 23.50 -16.23 -16.65
C THR A 8 22.00 -16.36 -16.46
N LYS A 9 21.61 -17.10 -15.43
CA LYS A 9 20.24 -17.17 -14.93
C LYS A 9 19.70 -15.76 -14.91
N SER A 10 18.62 -15.53 -15.66
CA SER A 10 17.74 -14.40 -15.42
C SER A 10 17.41 -14.41 -13.93
N ASP A 11 17.76 -13.35 -13.22
CA ASP A 11 17.21 -13.12 -11.89
C ASP A 11 15.70 -13.25 -12.01
N ALA A 12 15.16 -14.18 -11.21
CA ALA A 12 13.73 -14.41 -11.16
C ALA A 12 13.08 -13.07 -10.81
N VAL A 13 12.24 -12.57 -11.71
CA VAL A 13 11.21 -11.59 -11.34
C VAL A 13 10.51 -12.20 -10.13
N LYS A 14 10.69 -11.58 -8.95
CA LYS A 14 10.02 -12.02 -7.73
C LYS A 14 8.56 -11.66 -7.89
N ASP A 15 7.84 -12.57 -8.53
CA ASP A 15 6.39 -12.56 -8.73
C ASP A 15 5.68 -12.89 -7.39
N SER A 16 6.07 -12.20 -6.32
CA SER A 16 5.39 -12.32 -5.03
C SER A 16 4.24 -11.33 -5.04
N PRO A 17 2.98 -11.80 -4.98
CA PRO A 17 1.84 -10.89 -4.92
C PRO A 17 1.94 -10.03 -3.65
N ALA A 18 1.47 -8.78 -3.73
CA ALA A 18 1.35 -7.93 -2.56
C ALA A 18 0.37 -8.58 -1.55
N HIS A 19 0.70 -8.49 -0.27
CA HIS A 19 -0.15 -9.02 0.80
C HIS A 19 -1.20 -7.99 1.22
N PHE A 20 -2.48 -8.33 1.07
CA PHE A 20 -3.58 -7.50 1.51
C PHE A 20 -3.91 -7.78 2.96
N VAL A 21 -3.98 -6.73 3.78
CA VAL A 21 -4.23 -6.84 5.21
C VAL A 21 -5.14 -5.70 5.69
N PRO A 22 -6.18 -5.96 6.50
CA PRO A 22 -6.97 -4.89 7.10
C PRO A 22 -6.14 -4.10 8.12
N LEU A 23 -6.31 -2.78 8.18
CA LEU A 23 -5.66 -1.92 9.19
C LEU A 23 -5.92 -2.44 10.62
N ALA A 24 -7.13 -2.94 10.87
CA ALA A 24 -7.48 -3.52 12.17
C ALA A 24 -6.58 -4.71 12.57
N VAL A 25 -6.10 -5.50 11.62
CA VAL A 25 -5.14 -6.58 11.90
C VAL A 25 -3.79 -6.01 12.30
N ILE A 26 -3.30 -4.98 11.59
CA ILE A 26 -2.04 -4.30 11.94
C ILE A 26 -2.11 -3.73 13.37
N ILE A 27 -3.21 -3.06 13.71
CA ILE A 27 -3.39 -2.46 15.04
C ILE A 27 -3.47 -3.53 16.13
N ASN A 28 -4.36 -4.53 15.96
CA ASN A 28 -4.70 -5.45 17.03
C ASN A 28 -3.68 -6.58 17.21
N ASP A 29 -3.11 -7.08 16.12
CA ASP A 29 -2.30 -8.30 16.14
C ASP A 29 -0.79 -8.00 16.03
N TYR A 30 -0.44 -6.78 15.62
CA TYR A 30 0.94 -6.36 15.38
C TYR A 30 1.29 -5.02 16.05
N GLU A 31 0.52 -4.61 17.07
CA GLU A 31 0.77 -3.41 17.88
C GLU A 31 0.96 -2.14 17.03
N ALA A 32 0.10 -1.96 16.02
CA ALA A 32 0.15 -0.85 15.06
C ALA A 32 1.46 -0.80 14.22
N SER A 33 2.23 -1.90 14.16
CA SER A 33 3.48 -1.98 13.41
C SER A 33 3.30 -2.73 12.08
N LEU A 34 3.21 -1.99 10.97
CA LEU A 34 3.27 -2.59 9.64
C LEU A 34 4.60 -3.31 9.40
N PHE A 35 5.73 -2.76 9.86
CA PHE A 35 7.02 -3.44 9.80
C PHE A 35 7.02 -4.77 10.55
N GLY A 36 6.41 -4.80 11.74
CA GLY A 36 6.22 -6.03 12.52
C GLY A 36 5.44 -7.08 11.73
N TYR A 37 4.33 -6.70 11.11
CA TYR A 37 3.55 -7.55 10.21
C TYR A 37 4.39 -8.09 9.04
N MET A 38 5.11 -7.21 8.34
CA MET A 38 5.94 -7.56 7.19
C MET A 38 7.04 -8.57 7.57
N ARG A 39 7.69 -8.36 8.71
CA ARG A 39 8.71 -9.26 9.26
C ARG A 39 8.15 -10.62 9.64
N ALA A 40 7.04 -10.65 10.38
CA ALA A 40 6.42 -11.89 10.85
C ALA A 40 5.93 -12.77 9.69
N ASN A 41 5.47 -12.15 8.61
CA ASN A 41 4.93 -12.85 7.44
C ASN A 41 5.96 -13.04 6.31
N ASN A 42 7.19 -12.52 6.48
CA ASN A 42 8.27 -12.56 5.47
C ASN A 42 7.85 -11.98 4.10
N VAL A 43 7.23 -10.80 4.12
CA VAL A 43 6.69 -10.10 2.94
C VAL A 43 7.26 -8.70 2.83
N ASN A 44 7.45 -8.21 1.61
CA ASN A 44 8.05 -6.89 1.35
C ASN A 44 7.10 -5.89 0.67
N ASP A 45 5.92 -6.38 0.24
CA ASP A 45 4.92 -5.61 -0.47
C ASP A 45 3.58 -5.86 0.20
N VAL A 46 3.00 -4.83 0.81
CA VAL A 46 1.77 -4.94 1.60
C VAL A 46 0.79 -3.84 1.20
N VAL A 47 -0.48 -4.19 1.10
CA VAL A 47 -1.58 -3.25 0.93
C VAL A 47 -2.44 -3.26 2.20
N VAL A 48 -2.38 -2.17 2.95
CA VAL A 48 -3.19 -1.98 4.15
C VAL A 48 -4.55 -1.43 3.74
N THR A 49 -5.63 -2.10 4.13
CA THR A 49 -7.00 -1.78 3.71
C THR A 49 -7.87 -1.34 4.88
N MET A 50 -8.77 -0.38 4.66
CA MET A 50 -9.68 0.16 5.66
C MET A 50 -11.03 0.47 5.02
N PRO A 51 -12.04 -0.42 5.17
CA PRO A 51 -13.42 -0.05 4.89
C PRO A 51 -13.91 0.91 5.98
N VAL A 52 -14.46 2.06 5.59
CA VAL A 52 -14.92 3.10 6.51
C VAL A 52 -16.23 3.73 6.03
N THR A 53 -17.06 4.16 6.97
CA THR A 53 -18.27 4.96 6.69
C THR A 53 -18.11 6.32 7.37
N ILE A 54 -18.22 7.41 6.60
CA ILE A 54 -18.06 8.78 7.08
C ILE A 54 -19.32 9.58 6.75
N ASP A 55 -19.73 10.45 7.65
CA ASP A 55 -20.77 11.45 7.37
C ASP A 55 -20.12 12.66 6.70
N VAL A 56 -20.39 12.85 5.41
CA VAL A 56 -19.86 13.93 4.59
C VAL A 56 -20.88 15.06 4.57
N THR A 57 -20.45 16.27 4.95
CA THR A 57 -21.32 17.45 4.99
C THR A 57 -22.05 17.63 3.66
N SER A 58 -23.39 17.69 3.72
CA SER A 58 -24.30 17.81 2.56
C SER A 58 -24.44 16.58 1.67
N GLU A 59 -23.64 15.52 1.87
CA GLU A 59 -23.72 14.25 1.12
C GLU A 59 -24.15 13.06 1.99
N GLY A 60 -24.20 13.24 3.32
CA GLY A 60 -24.60 12.23 4.28
C GLY A 60 -23.58 11.10 4.41
N LYS A 61 -24.04 9.92 4.85
CA LYS A 61 -23.17 8.76 5.07
C LYS A 61 -22.64 8.20 3.74
N GLN A 62 -21.34 8.36 3.53
CA GLN A 62 -20.58 7.82 2.42
C GLN A 62 -19.72 6.64 2.91
N LYS A 63 -19.47 5.68 2.03
CA LYS A 63 -18.66 4.50 2.30
C LYS A 63 -17.42 4.51 1.43
N PHE A 64 -16.26 4.30 2.05
CA PHE A 64 -14.97 4.29 1.38
C PHE A 64 -14.24 3.00 1.65
N PHE A 65 -13.54 2.50 0.65
CA PHE A 65 -12.57 1.41 0.81
C PHE A 65 -11.19 1.99 0.54
N VAL A 66 -10.54 2.39 1.64
CA VAL A 66 -9.24 3.06 1.59
C VAL A 66 -8.15 2.00 1.58
N ALA A 67 -7.14 2.16 0.73
CA ALA A 67 -6.01 1.26 0.64
C ALA A 67 -4.71 2.03 0.48
N VAL A 68 -3.71 1.70 1.31
CA VAL A 68 -2.34 2.21 1.18
C VAL A 68 -1.40 1.05 0.90
N ALA A 69 -0.80 1.05 -0.28
CA ALA A 69 0.24 0.11 -0.67
C ALA A 69 1.61 0.61 -0.25
N VAL A 70 2.36 -0.20 0.49
CA VAL A 70 3.77 0.03 0.85
C VAL A 70 4.58 -1.08 0.19
N THR A 71 5.36 -0.72 -0.82
CA THR A 71 6.01 -1.70 -1.69
C THR A 71 7.49 -1.42 -1.90
N THR A 72 8.25 -2.46 -2.15
CA THR A 72 9.66 -2.40 -2.57
C THR A 72 9.91 -3.07 -3.93
N GLY A 73 8.99 -3.94 -4.38
CA GLY A 73 9.11 -4.73 -5.61
C GLY A 73 8.28 -4.24 -6.79
N PHE A 74 7.48 -3.19 -6.63
CA PHE A 74 6.61 -2.65 -7.67
C PHE A 74 7.27 -1.47 -8.39
N GLU A 75 7.17 -1.48 -9.73
CA GLU A 75 7.64 -0.38 -10.58
C GLU A 75 6.63 0.78 -10.65
N GLY A 76 5.35 0.49 -10.40
CA GLY A 76 4.27 1.46 -10.47
C GLY A 76 3.01 0.99 -9.72
N PRO A 77 2.07 1.92 -9.48
CA PRO A 77 0.85 1.67 -8.70
C PRO A 77 -0.26 0.93 -9.46
N GLU A 78 -0.21 0.88 -10.80
CA GLU A 78 -1.37 0.62 -11.65
C GLU A 78 -2.02 -0.75 -11.37
N ALA A 79 -1.21 -1.81 -11.27
CA ALA A 79 -1.70 -3.15 -11.00
C ALA A 79 -2.37 -3.28 -9.61
N LEU A 80 -1.93 -2.48 -8.63
CA LEU A 80 -2.51 -2.46 -7.29
C LEU A 80 -3.78 -1.62 -7.24
N SER A 81 -3.80 -0.50 -7.95
CA SER A 81 -4.99 0.33 -8.11
C SER A 81 -6.13 -0.46 -8.76
N ASP A 82 -5.87 -1.15 -9.88
CA ASP A 82 -6.84 -2.02 -10.56
C ASP A 82 -7.41 -3.12 -9.65
N GLU A 83 -6.57 -3.71 -8.78
CA GLU A 83 -7.02 -4.71 -7.81
C GLU A 83 -7.89 -4.08 -6.72
N ILE A 84 -7.57 -2.88 -6.26
CA ILE A 84 -8.37 -2.17 -5.25
C ILE A 84 -9.75 -1.80 -5.81
N GLU A 85 -9.82 -1.31 -7.05
CA GLU A 85 -11.09 -1.06 -7.71
C GLU A 85 -11.94 -2.34 -7.84
N ARG A 86 -11.31 -3.46 -8.19
CA ARG A 86 -11.98 -4.76 -8.34
C ARG A 86 -12.44 -5.37 -7.02
N SER A 87 -11.63 -5.23 -5.98
CA SER A 87 -11.84 -5.88 -4.67
C SER A 87 -12.66 -5.04 -3.69
N ALA A 88 -12.90 -3.77 -4.01
CA ALA A 88 -13.71 -2.87 -3.18
C ALA A 88 -15.08 -3.49 -2.85
N PRO A 89 -15.47 -3.54 -1.56
CA PRO A 89 -16.77 -4.08 -1.19
C PRO A 89 -17.92 -3.28 -1.83
N LYS A 90 -18.98 -3.97 -2.24
CA LYS A 90 -20.12 -3.34 -2.94
C LYS A 90 -20.60 -2.07 -2.23
N GLY A 91 -20.71 -0.99 -3.00
CA GLY A 91 -21.18 0.30 -2.53
C GLY A 91 -20.15 1.11 -1.72
N HIS A 92 -18.88 0.71 -1.73
CA HIS A 92 -17.77 1.55 -1.26
C HIS A 92 -17.09 2.19 -2.45
N THR A 93 -16.73 3.45 -2.32
CA THR A 93 -15.85 4.15 -3.26
C THR A 93 -14.41 3.74 -2.95
N PRO A 94 -13.66 3.14 -3.88
CA PRO A 94 -12.25 2.84 -3.67
C PRO A 94 -11.45 4.14 -3.55
N LEU A 95 -10.47 4.15 -2.65
CA LEU A 95 -9.48 5.22 -2.52
C LEU A 95 -8.12 4.57 -2.34
N PHE A 96 -7.21 4.78 -3.28
CA PHE A 96 -5.91 4.14 -3.29
C PHE A 96 -4.78 5.16 -3.12
N ALA A 97 -3.77 4.76 -2.36
CA ALA A 97 -2.49 5.44 -2.28
C ALA A 97 -1.33 4.44 -2.34
N TRP A 98 -0.22 4.88 -2.89
CA TRP A 98 0.99 4.10 -3.09
C TRP A 98 2.21 4.78 -2.49
N VAL A 99 3.01 4.00 -1.77
CA VAL A 99 4.25 4.39 -1.11
C VAL A 99 5.37 3.45 -1.61
N PRO A 100 6.18 3.90 -2.59
CA PRO A 100 7.34 3.14 -3.07
C PRO A 100 8.48 3.23 -2.05
N ALA A 101 8.48 2.33 -1.07
CA ALA A 101 9.45 2.28 0.01
C ALA A 101 10.90 2.07 -0.48
N ASN A 102 11.09 1.44 -1.64
CA ASN A 102 12.40 1.29 -2.30
C ASN A 102 13.00 2.62 -2.79
N LEU A 103 12.17 3.66 -2.96
CA LEU A 103 12.63 4.98 -3.39
C LEU A 103 13.00 5.89 -2.23
N TYR A 104 12.89 5.42 -0.98
CA TYR A 104 13.25 6.20 0.20
C TYR A 104 14.67 6.79 0.10
N ASN A 105 14.83 8.06 0.47
CA ASN A 105 16.03 8.91 0.26
C ASN A 105 16.29 9.39 -1.19
N SER A 106 15.41 9.10 -2.14
CA SER A 106 15.45 9.72 -3.47
C SER A 106 14.48 10.91 -3.57
N LYS A 107 14.63 11.71 -4.63
CA LYS A 107 13.67 12.79 -4.95
C LYS A 107 12.33 12.28 -5.48
N GLU A 108 12.27 11.01 -5.84
CA GLU A 108 11.07 10.35 -6.40
C GLU A 108 10.23 9.71 -5.30
N PHE A 109 10.69 9.73 -4.05
CA PHE A 109 9.93 9.27 -2.90
C PHE A 109 8.77 10.21 -2.58
N GLY A 110 7.59 9.62 -2.38
CA GLY A 110 6.39 10.34 -1.96
C GLY A 110 5.24 9.38 -1.67
N VAL A 111 4.10 9.95 -1.31
CA VAL A 111 2.82 9.24 -1.24
C VAL A 111 2.01 9.65 -2.47
N PHE A 112 1.76 8.71 -3.37
CA PHE A 112 0.99 8.93 -4.58
C PHE A 112 -0.46 8.53 -4.30
N ILE A 113 -1.39 9.46 -4.38
CA ILE A 113 -2.81 9.20 -4.11
C ILE A 113 -3.56 9.30 -5.42
N ASP A 114 -4.33 8.27 -5.77
CA ASP A 114 -5.15 8.27 -6.97
C ASP A 114 -6.21 9.38 -6.94
N GLU A 115 -6.64 9.79 -8.13
CA GLU A 115 -7.78 10.68 -8.23
C GLU A 115 -9.05 9.99 -7.72
N ALA A 116 -9.83 10.71 -6.93
CA ALA A 116 -11.10 10.24 -6.43
C ALA A 116 -12.13 11.38 -6.51
N PRO A 117 -13.42 11.08 -6.76
CA PRO A 117 -14.47 12.10 -6.89
C PRO A 117 -14.91 12.64 -5.51
N ILE A 118 -13.97 12.95 -4.63
CA ILE A 118 -14.16 13.50 -3.29
C ILE A 118 -13.20 14.67 -3.05
N GLY A 119 -13.53 15.53 -2.08
CA GLY A 119 -12.67 16.65 -1.74
C GLY A 119 -11.29 16.22 -1.24
N GLU A 120 -10.25 16.95 -1.66
CA GLU A 120 -8.84 16.69 -1.32
C GLU A 120 -8.59 16.55 0.18
N VAL A 121 -9.26 17.36 1.00
CA VAL A 121 -9.12 17.30 2.47
C VAL A 121 -9.57 15.94 3.01
N LEU A 122 -10.72 15.43 2.54
CA LEU A 122 -11.23 14.13 2.97
C LEU A 122 -10.35 13.00 2.44
N LYS A 123 -9.95 13.08 1.16
CA LYS A 123 -9.06 12.13 0.50
C LYS A 123 -7.75 11.96 1.27
N ASN A 124 -7.07 13.07 1.56
CA ASN A 124 -5.79 13.07 2.25
C ASN A 124 -5.95 12.62 3.70
N GLY A 125 -7.02 13.04 4.39
CA GLY A 125 -7.29 12.61 5.77
C GLY A 125 -7.50 11.10 5.88
N LEU A 126 -8.27 10.50 4.95
CA LEU A 126 -8.52 9.06 4.91
C LEU A 126 -7.25 8.24 4.69
N VAL A 127 -6.39 8.68 3.77
CA VAL A 127 -5.09 8.04 3.50
C VAL A 127 -4.16 8.21 4.70
N ASN A 128 -4.11 9.42 5.28
CA ASN A 128 -3.25 9.73 6.41
C ASN A 128 -3.59 8.91 7.66
N GLU A 129 -4.87 8.59 7.88
CA GLU A 129 -5.28 7.68 8.96
C GLU A 129 -4.55 6.33 8.87
N ILE A 130 -4.46 5.72 7.68
CA ILE A 130 -3.73 4.46 7.50
C ILE A 130 -2.23 4.67 7.71
N ILE A 131 -1.66 5.77 7.19
CA ILE A 131 -0.23 6.08 7.32
C ILE A 131 0.19 6.17 8.79
N GLU A 132 -0.59 6.89 9.60
CA GLU A 132 -0.33 7.09 11.02
C GLU A 132 -0.59 5.81 11.82
N GLN A 133 -1.76 5.20 11.68
CA GLN A 133 -2.18 4.05 12.50
C GLN A 133 -1.41 2.76 12.19
N ALA A 134 -0.81 2.64 11.00
CA ALA A 134 0.01 1.49 10.63
C ALA A 134 1.52 1.77 10.76
N ALA A 135 1.91 2.94 11.27
CA ALA A 135 3.30 3.39 11.35
C ALA A 135 4.06 3.21 10.02
N VAL A 136 3.45 3.66 8.91
CA VAL A 136 4.02 3.50 7.56
C VAL A 136 5.35 4.22 7.43
N GLU A 137 5.48 5.42 7.99
CA GLU A 137 6.73 6.19 7.94
C GLU A 137 7.89 5.44 8.58
N GLU A 138 7.68 4.90 9.80
CA GLU A 138 8.68 4.10 10.50
C GLU A 138 9.02 2.81 9.75
N THR A 139 8.02 2.23 9.10
CA THR A 139 8.18 1.03 8.26
C THR A 139 9.10 1.31 7.08
N VAL A 140 8.86 2.39 6.34
CA VAL A 140 9.73 2.78 5.21
C VAL A 140 11.15 3.03 5.69
N VAL A 141 11.33 3.73 6.82
CA VAL A 141 12.65 3.95 7.42
C VAL A 141 13.33 2.61 7.75
N SER A 142 12.61 1.67 8.35
CA SER A 142 13.15 0.40 8.82
C SER A 142 13.49 -0.58 7.69
N LEU A 143 12.79 -0.52 6.55
CA LEU A 143 13.09 -1.31 5.36
C LEU A 143 14.39 -0.88 4.66
N ASN A 144 14.85 0.35 4.93
CA ASN A 144 16.01 0.96 4.28
C ASN A 144 17.20 1.17 5.22
N ARG A 145 17.20 0.53 6.39
CA ARG A 145 18.32 0.47 7.34
C ARG A 145 19.07 -0.86 7.24
#